data_AF-A0A7V0MKN9-F1
#
_entry.id   AF-A0A7V0MKN9-F1
#
_cell.length_a   1.000
_cell.length_b   1.000
_cell.length_c   1.000
_cell.angle_alpha   90.00
_cell.angle_beta   90.00
_cell.angle_gamma   90.00
#
_symmetry.space_group_name_H-M   'P 1'
#
loop_
_entity.id
_entity.type
_entity.pdbx_description
1 polymer ?
#
loop_
_entity_poly.entity_id
_entity_poly.type
_entity_poly.pdbx_seq_one_letter_code
_entity_poly.pdbx_strand_id
1 'polypeptide(L)'
;MFRKVQGIAIVATFAGLAILVLSPWIDVRFFLFQRSFLFYLMAWTTMATALNIVYGYTGYLPFGFVAFYGIGSYVTAMLWSRVHLPITLAILLSGIAGILAAFLLSPTLRLKGIYFAIANFAFASALQIIISVSPEEITGGSFGIMLAAAYNPLSSYYAMLTV
;
A
#
# COMPACT_ATOMS: atom_id res chain seq x y z
N MET A 1 29.43 -12.74 8.87
CA MET A 1 28.70 -11.67 9.59
C MET A 1 27.27 -11.48 9.06
N PHE A 2 27.04 -11.52 7.74
CA PHE A 2 25.70 -11.35 7.12
C PHE A 2 24.63 -12.41 7.48
N ARG A 3 24.97 -13.68 7.74
CA ARG A 3 23.99 -14.72 8.12
C ARG A 3 23.34 -14.51 9.50
N LYS A 4 24.02 -13.88 10.48
CA LYS A 4 23.45 -13.63 11.82
C LYS A 4 22.40 -12.52 11.80
N VAL A 5 22.60 -11.50 10.96
CA VAL A 5 21.66 -10.37 10.81
C VAL A 5 20.35 -10.83 10.16
N GLN A 6 20.42 -11.73 9.17
CA GLN A 6 19.22 -12.33 8.57
C GLN A 6 18.41 -13.17 9.56
N GLY A 7 19.07 -13.92 10.45
CA GLY A 7 18.39 -14.70 11.49
C GLY A 7 17.65 -13.82 12.51
N ILE A 8 18.26 -12.71 12.93
CA ILE A 8 17.63 -11.75 13.85
C ILE A 8 16.45 -11.05 13.18
N ALA A 9 16.57 -10.68 11.90
CA ALA A 9 15.49 -10.07 11.15
C ALA A 9 14.27 -11.00 11.02
N ILE A 10 14.50 -12.29 10.74
CA ILE A 10 13.42 -13.30 10.65
C ILE A 10 12.74 -13.47 12.01
N VAL A 11 13.52 -13.61 13.10
CA VAL A 11 12.97 -13.73 14.46
C VAL A 11 12.18 -12.49 14.87
N ALA A 12 12.63 -11.29 14.47
CA ALA A 12 11.91 -10.04 14.72
C ALA A 12 10.59 -9.96 13.94
N THR A 13 10.55 -10.46 12.69
CA THR A 13 9.31 -10.55 11.90
C THR A 13 8.31 -11.52 12.54
N PHE A 14 8.77 -12.69 12.99
CA PHE A 14 7.90 -13.67 13.67
C PHE A 14 7.43 -13.19 15.04
N ALA A 15 8.28 -12.48 15.81
CA ALA A 15 7.89 -11.86 17.07
C ALA A 15 6.87 -10.74 16.86
N GLY A 16 7.03 -9.93 15.80
CA GLY A 16 6.06 -8.91 15.40
C GLY A 16 4.70 -9.51 15.04
N LEU A 17 4.68 -10.59 14.26
CA LEU A 17 3.45 -11.32 13.93
C LEU A 17 2.77 -11.94 15.17
N ALA A 18 3.53 -12.49 16.12
CA ALA A 18 2.98 -13.05 17.35
C ALA A 18 2.33 -11.98 18.25
N ILE A 19 2.96 -10.80 18.37
CA ILE A 19 2.40 -9.66 19.11
C ILE A 19 1.12 -9.14 18.44
N LEU A 20 1.04 -9.17 17.11
CA LEU A 20 -0.16 -8.78 16.35
C LEU A 20 -1.34 -9.73 16.63
N VAL A 21 -1.11 -11.04 16.66
CA VAL A 21 -2.19 -12.04 16.86
C VAL A 21 -2.70 -12.07 18.31
N LEU A 22 -1.85 -11.78 19.29
CA LEU A 22 -2.21 -11.78 20.72
C LEU A 22 -2.81 -10.45 21.21
N SER A 23 -2.71 -9.39 20.42
CA SER A 23 -3.27 -8.07 20.71
C SER A 23 -4.79 -8.00 20.98
N PRO A 24 -5.69 -8.87 20.45
CA PRO A 24 -7.12 -8.69 20.64
C PRO A 24 -7.66 -9.08 22.03
N TRP A 25 -6.84 -9.66 22.92
CA TRP A 25 -7.30 -10.22 24.21
C TRP A 25 -7.05 -9.35 25.45
N ILE A 26 -6.58 -8.10 25.30
CA ILE A 26 -6.23 -7.20 26.41
C ILE A 26 -7.10 -5.92 26.36
N ASP A 27 -7.66 -5.53 27.52
CA ASP A 27 -8.75 -4.56 27.75
C ASP A 27 -8.57 -3.10 27.25
N VAL A 28 -9.68 -2.35 27.26
CA VAL A 28 -10.33 -1.71 26.10
C VAL A 28 -10.23 -0.16 25.92
N ARG A 29 -9.28 0.57 26.53
CA ARG A 29 -9.22 2.06 26.33
C ARG A 29 -7.89 2.64 25.84
N PHE A 30 -6.77 1.98 26.13
CA PHE A 30 -5.46 2.31 25.52
C PHE A 30 -5.33 1.77 24.08
N PHE A 31 -6.10 0.76 23.72
CA PHE A 31 -5.96 0.04 22.45
C PHE A 31 -6.56 0.72 21.22
N LEU A 32 -7.47 1.70 21.35
CA LEU A 32 -8.00 2.39 20.17
C LEU A 32 -6.91 3.20 19.44
N PHE A 33 -6.02 3.86 20.19
CA PHE A 33 -4.80 4.47 19.65
C PHE A 33 -3.81 3.41 19.14
N GLN A 34 -3.68 2.28 19.85
CA GLN A 34 -2.79 1.19 19.46
C GLN A 34 -3.21 0.52 18.15
N ARG A 35 -4.51 0.32 17.89
CA ARG A 35 -5.00 -0.34 16.66
C ARG A 35 -4.68 0.45 15.40
N SER A 36 -4.81 1.77 15.46
CA SER A 36 -4.44 2.64 14.35
C SER A 36 -2.93 2.65 14.14
N PHE A 37 -2.16 2.64 15.24
CA PHE A 37 -0.72 2.44 15.17
C PHE A 37 -0.35 1.08 14.54
N LEU A 38 -1.01 0.00 14.94
CA LEU A 38 -0.80 -1.34 14.37
C LEU A 38 -1.17 -1.39 12.88
N PHE A 39 -2.27 -0.74 12.48
CA PHE A 39 -2.66 -0.59 11.08
C PHE A 39 -1.56 0.14 10.28
N TYR A 40 -1.07 1.29 10.76
CA TYR A 40 0.03 1.98 10.08
C TYR A 40 1.31 1.15 10.06
N LEU A 41 1.62 0.43 11.14
CA LEU A 41 2.78 -0.45 11.20
C LEU A 41 2.68 -1.58 10.16
N MET A 42 1.51 -2.19 10.00
CA MET A 42 1.23 -3.16 8.94
C MET A 42 1.36 -2.52 7.55
N ALA A 43 0.80 -1.33 7.34
CA ALA A 43 0.93 -0.60 6.08
C ALA A 43 2.40 -0.36 5.68
N TRP A 44 3.19 0.18 6.61
CA TRP A 44 4.59 0.51 6.37
C TRP A 44 5.48 -0.74 6.25
N THR A 45 5.18 -1.81 6.98
CA THR A 45 5.91 -3.08 6.83
C THR A 45 5.62 -3.75 5.48
N THR A 46 4.37 -3.71 5.00
CA THR A 46 4.03 -4.16 3.64
C THR A 46 4.75 -3.32 2.57
N MET A 47 4.84 -2.00 2.76
CA MET A 47 5.62 -1.14 1.86
C MET A 47 7.12 -1.47 1.86
N ALA A 48 7.70 -1.62 3.05
CA ALA A 48 9.11 -1.96 3.19
C ALA A 48 9.43 -3.33 2.58
N THR A 49 8.55 -4.31 2.75
CA THR A 49 8.70 -5.64 2.14
C THR A 49 8.56 -5.58 0.62
N ALA A 50 7.59 -4.84 0.07
CA ALA A 50 7.46 -4.63 -1.37
C ALA A 50 8.72 -3.96 -1.97
N LEU A 51 9.24 -2.92 -1.31
CA LEU A 51 10.50 -2.28 -1.70
C LEU A 51 11.70 -3.24 -1.60
N ASN A 52 11.76 -4.07 -0.56
CA ASN A 52 12.81 -5.07 -0.41
C ASN A 52 12.72 -6.15 -1.49
N ILE A 53 11.52 -6.54 -1.91
CA ILE A 53 11.33 -7.48 -3.03
C ILE A 53 11.90 -6.91 -4.32
N VAL A 54 11.59 -5.66 -4.65
CA VAL A 54 12.08 -5.02 -5.87
C VAL A 54 13.56 -4.68 -5.75
N TYR A 55 13.93 -3.77 -4.86
CA TYR A 55 15.32 -3.29 -4.76
C TYR A 55 16.28 -4.34 -4.20
N GLY A 56 15.86 -5.09 -3.18
CA GLY A 56 16.71 -6.06 -2.50
C GLY A 56 17.03 -7.30 -3.34
N TYR A 57 16.06 -7.82 -4.11
CA TYR A 57 16.30 -9.04 -4.92
C TYR A 57 16.64 -8.76 -6.38
N THR A 58 16.08 -7.70 -6.99
CA THR A 58 16.34 -7.41 -8.41
C THR A 58 17.40 -6.33 -8.63
N GLY A 59 17.79 -5.58 -7.58
CA GLY A 59 18.76 -4.49 -7.68
C GLY A 59 18.26 -3.24 -8.40
N TYR A 60 16.97 -3.18 -8.75
CA TYR A 60 16.35 -2.01 -9.37
C TYR A 60 15.82 -1.08 -8.30
N LEU A 61 16.18 0.22 -8.34
CA LEU A 61 15.69 1.20 -7.36
C LEU A 61 14.43 1.92 -7.90
N PRO A 62 13.22 1.61 -7.40
CA PRO A 62 11.99 2.20 -7.91
C PRO A 62 11.64 3.52 -7.18
N PHE A 63 11.95 4.69 -7.74
CA PHE A 63 11.57 5.97 -7.11
C PHE A 63 10.05 6.27 -7.15
N GLY A 64 9.33 5.78 -8.16
CA GLY A 64 7.89 5.93 -8.29
C GLY A 64 7.03 4.83 -7.64
N PHE A 65 7.56 4.04 -6.70
CA PHE A 65 6.79 2.96 -6.04
C PHE A 65 5.51 3.48 -5.35
N VAL A 66 5.52 4.75 -4.90
CA VAL A 66 4.38 5.44 -4.30
C VAL A 66 3.18 5.50 -5.26
N ALA A 67 3.41 5.46 -6.58
CA ALA A 67 2.34 5.46 -7.56
C ALA A 67 1.47 4.20 -7.49
N PHE A 68 2.06 3.03 -7.23
CA PHE A 68 1.32 1.78 -7.04
C PHE A 68 0.47 1.82 -5.78
N TYR A 69 1.00 2.40 -4.70
CA TYR A 69 0.22 2.66 -3.49
C TYR A 69 -0.93 3.63 -3.76
N GLY A 70 -0.66 4.69 -4.51
CA GLY A 70 -1.64 5.68 -4.95
C GLY A 70 -2.78 5.01 -5.71
N ILE A 71 -2.48 4.23 -6.76
CA ILE A 71 -3.49 3.52 -7.56
C ILE A 71 -4.38 2.63 -6.67
N GLY A 72 -3.79 1.81 -5.80
CA GLY A 72 -4.56 0.92 -4.93
C GLY A 72 -5.49 1.68 -3.99
N SER A 73 -4.98 2.72 -3.32
CA SER A 73 -5.78 3.55 -2.40
C SER A 73 -6.86 4.35 -3.12
N TYR A 74 -6.56 4.91 -4.29
CA TYR A 74 -7.50 5.72 -5.06
C TYR A 74 -8.63 4.89 -5.65
N VAL A 75 -8.31 3.73 -6.22
CA VAL A 75 -9.31 2.78 -6.74
C VAL A 75 -10.19 2.29 -5.60
N THR A 76 -9.61 1.95 -4.44
CA THR A 76 -10.39 1.56 -3.26
C THR A 76 -11.31 2.70 -2.81
N ALA A 77 -10.82 3.94 -2.74
CA ALA A 77 -11.60 5.11 -2.37
C ALA A 77 -12.75 5.36 -3.35
N MET A 78 -12.51 5.19 -4.65
CA MET A 78 -13.53 5.35 -5.68
C MET A 78 -14.61 4.27 -5.61
N LEU A 79 -14.22 2.99 -5.48
CA LEU A 79 -15.16 1.87 -5.36
C LEU A 79 -16.02 1.97 -4.08
N TRP A 80 -15.43 2.41 -2.98
CA TRP A 80 -16.14 2.60 -1.72
C TRP A 80 -17.06 3.82 -1.76
N SER A 81 -16.57 4.98 -2.20
CA SER A 81 -17.32 6.25 -2.11
C SER A 81 -18.38 6.42 -3.19
N ARG A 82 -18.13 5.93 -4.41
CA ARG A 82 -19.01 6.14 -5.58
C ARG A 82 -19.85 4.90 -5.91
N VAL A 83 -19.27 3.71 -5.76
CA VAL A 83 -19.92 2.43 -6.12
C VAL A 83 -20.53 1.75 -4.88
N HIS A 84 -20.25 2.25 -3.67
CA HIS A 84 -20.76 1.72 -2.40
C HIS A 84 -20.47 0.22 -2.20
N LEU A 85 -19.38 -0.28 -2.77
CA LEU A 85 -18.95 -1.66 -2.59
C LEU A 85 -18.41 -1.88 -1.17
N PRO A 86 -18.54 -3.10 -0.60
CA PRO A 86 -17.93 -3.42 0.68
C PRO A 86 -16.40 -3.30 0.59
N ILE A 87 -15.78 -2.76 1.66
CA ILE A 87 -14.37 -2.36 1.65
C ILE A 87 -13.42 -3.51 1.31
N THR A 88 -13.71 -4.71 1.80
CA THR A 88 -12.91 -5.92 1.52
C THR A 88 -12.89 -6.25 0.03
N LEU A 89 -14.04 -6.13 -0.64
CA LEU A 89 -14.16 -6.38 -2.07
C LEU A 89 -13.51 -5.26 -2.89
N ALA A 90 -13.64 -4.01 -2.43
CA ALA A 90 -12.98 -2.87 -3.04
C ALA A 90 -11.44 -2.98 -2.99
N ILE A 91 -10.88 -3.50 -1.90
CA ILE A 91 -9.43 -3.77 -1.77
C ILE A 91 -8.99 -4.89 -2.72
N LEU A 92 -9.76 -5.98 -2.81
CA LEU A 92 -9.42 -7.08 -3.73
C LEU A 92 -9.41 -6.61 -5.20
N LEU A 93 -10.42 -5.83 -5.58
CA LEU A 93 -10.53 -5.26 -6.93
C LEU A 93 -9.46 -4.20 -7.21
N SER A 94 -9.05 -3.43 -6.21
CA SER A 94 -7.95 -2.46 -6.38
C SER A 94 -6.60 -3.14 -6.58
N GLY A 95 -6.41 -4.36 -6.04
CA GLY A 95 -5.28 -5.22 -6.37
C GLY A 95 -5.16 -5.52 -7.88
N ILE A 96 -6.29 -5.73 -8.57
CA ILE A 96 -6.32 -5.94 -10.02
C ILE A 96 -5.83 -4.68 -10.75
N ALA A 97 -6.24 -3.48 -10.30
CA ALA A 97 -5.75 -2.23 -10.87
C ALA A 97 -4.22 -2.07 -10.68
N GLY A 98 -3.69 -2.49 -9.54
CA GLY A 98 -2.25 -2.56 -9.30
C GLY A 98 -1.52 -3.52 -10.25
N ILE A 99 -2.10 -4.70 -10.52
CA ILE A 99 -1.56 -5.67 -11.50
C ILE A 99 -1.55 -5.08 -12.91
N LEU A 100 -2.63 -4.41 -13.32
CA LEU A 100 -2.71 -3.75 -14.62
C LEU A 100 -1.67 -2.64 -14.76
N ALA A 101 -1.48 -1.83 -13.72
CA ALA A 101 -0.43 -0.82 -13.68
C ALA A 101 0.98 -1.46 -13.77
N ALA A 102 1.21 -2.58 -13.09
CA ALA A 102 2.48 -3.29 -13.14
C ALA A 102 2.73 -3.89 -14.54
N PHE A 103 1.68 -4.39 -15.19
CA PHE A 103 1.74 -4.86 -16.57
C PHE A 103 2.09 -3.72 -17.53
N LEU A 104 1.49 -2.54 -17.36
CA LEU A 104 1.83 -1.35 -18.14
C LEU A 104 3.29 -0.92 -17.94
N LEU A 105 3.82 -1.09 -16.73
CA LEU A 105 5.22 -0.78 -16.41
C LEU A 105 6.21 -1.88 -16.79
N SER A 106 5.75 -3.07 -17.15
CA SER A 106 6.61 -4.22 -17.49
C SER A 106 7.68 -3.93 -18.56
N PRO A 107 7.46 -3.09 -19.60
CA PRO A 107 8.50 -2.81 -20.59
C PRO A 107 9.68 -2.02 -19.98
N THR A 108 9.44 -1.23 -18.93
CA THR A 108 10.48 -0.43 -18.26
C THR A 108 11.49 -1.29 -17.52
N LEU A 109 11.14 -2.54 -17.18
CA LEU A 109 12.06 -3.51 -16.56
C LEU A 109 13.24 -3.90 -17.48
N ARG A 110 13.16 -3.55 -18.78
CA ARG A 110 14.28 -3.70 -19.72
C ARG A 110 15.38 -2.64 -19.51
N LEU A 111 15.05 -1.52 -18.85
CA LEU A 111 15.99 -0.44 -18.55
C LEU A 111 16.87 -0.83 -17.35
N LYS A 112 18.15 -0.45 -17.39
CA LYS A 112 19.11 -0.77 -16.33
C LYS A 112 19.50 0.44 -15.50
N GLY A 113 19.63 0.24 -14.18
CA GLY A 113 20.14 1.23 -13.25
C GLY A 113 19.32 2.52 -13.22
N ILE A 114 19.98 3.65 -13.49
CA ILE A 114 19.40 5.00 -13.36
C ILE A 114 18.22 5.21 -14.31
N TYR A 115 18.24 4.61 -15.50
CA TYR A 115 17.16 4.75 -16.47
C TYR A 115 15.83 4.16 -15.98
N PHE A 116 15.88 3.03 -15.29
CA PHE A 116 14.69 2.45 -14.65
C PHE A 116 14.13 3.38 -13.57
N ALA A 117 15.02 3.95 -12.76
CA ALA A 117 14.65 4.82 -11.66
C ALA A 117 13.93 6.10 -12.14
N ILE A 118 14.46 6.72 -13.22
CA ILE A 118 13.85 7.90 -13.85
C ILE A 118 12.51 7.54 -14.51
N ALA A 119 12.43 6.42 -15.25
CA ALA A 119 11.20 6.00 -15.89
C ALA A 119 10.08 5.74 -14.87
N ASN A 120 10.41 5.10 -13.75
CA ASN A 120 9.45 4.84 -12.69
C ASN A 120 9.02 6.14 -11.98
N PHE A 121 9.93 7.09 -11.77
CA PHE A 121 9.56 8.42 -11.25
C PHE A 121 8.62 9.16 -12.20
N ALA A 122 8.92 9.17 -13.50
CA ALA A 122 8.06 9.78 -14.53
C ALA A 122 6.66 9.14 -14.55
N PHE A 123 6.56 7.83 -14.34
CA PHE A 123 5.27 7.14 -14.20
C PHE A 123 4.45 7.66 -13.01
N ALA A 124 5.09 7.84 -11.85
CA ALA A 124 4.41 8.40 -10.68
C ALA A 124 3.88 9.82 -10.94
N SER A 125 4.70 10.67 -11.56
CA SER A 125 4.29 12.03 -11.94
C SER A 125 3.19 12.02 -13.00
N ALA A 126 3.26 11.13 -14.00
CA ALA A 126 2.24 10.99 -15.02
C ALA A 126 0.89 10.59 -14.42
N LEU A 127 0.87 9.62 -13.48
CA LEU A 127 -0.35 9.23 -12.77
C LEU A 127 -0.95 10.39 -11.97
N GLN A 128 -0.12 11.17 -11.27
CA GLN A 128 -0.58 12.36 -10.56
C GLN A 128 -1.27 13.34 -11.51
N ILE A 129 -0.64 13.65 -12.65
CA ILE A 129 -1.20 14.56 -13.66
C ILE A 129 -2.52 14.00 -14.23
N ILE A 130 -2.55 12.71 -14.58
CA ILE A 130 -3.76 12.07 -15.11
C ILE A 130 -4.92 12.21 -14.13
N ILE A 131 -4.69 11.96 -12.84
CA ILE A 131 -5.70 12.10 -11.80
C ILE A 131 -6.16 13.56 -11.67
N SER A 132 -5.22 14.51 -11.68
CA SER A 132 -5.52 15.94 -11.54
C SER A 132 -6.28 16.53 -12.72
N VAL A 133 -6.06 16.03 -13.94
CA VAL A 133 -6.75 16.48 -15.17
C VAL A 133 -8.09 15.76 -15.37
N SER A 134 -8.28 14.60 -14.74
CA SER A 134 -9.51 13.82 -14.87
C SER A 134 -10.73 14.56 -14.27
N PRO A 135 -11.95 14.28 -14.76
CA PRO A 135 -13.17 14.94 -14.28
C PRO A 135 -13.36 14.81 -12.77
N GLU A 136 -13.73 15.91 -12.12
CA GLU A 136 -13.95 15.99 -10.66
C GLU A 136 -15.04 15.02 -10.16
N GLU A 137 -16.03 14.71 -11.00
CA GLU A 137 -17.09 13.76 -10.67
C GLU A 137 -16.55 12.34 -10.46
N ILE A 138 -15.49 11.97 -11.18
CA ILE A 138 -14.94 10.62 -11.20
C ILE A 138 -13.79 10.51 -10.21
N THR A 139 -12.77 11.37 -10.34
CA THR A 139 -11.56 11.31 -9.50
C THR A 139 -11.59 12.33 -8.36
N GLY A 140 -12.40 13.38 -8.42
CA GLY A 140 -12.22 14.55 -7.54
C GLY A 140 -11.14 15.50 -8.04
N GLY A 141 -10.58 15.25 -9.23
CA GLY A 141 -9.66 16.15 -9.93
C GLY A 141 -8.45 16.53 -9.08
N SER A 142 -8.17 17.83 -9.00
CA SER A 142 -7.06 18.38 -8.21
C SER A 142 -7.24 18.23 -6.69
N PHE A 143 -8.50 18.18 -6.21
CA PHE A 143 -8.81 18.08 -4.78
C PHE A 143 -8.76 16.64 -4.25
N GLY A 144 -8.86 15.65 -5.14
CA GLY A 144 -8.91 14.24 -4.78
C GLY A 144 -10.21 13.81 -4.10
N ILE A 145 -10.24 12.56 -3.62
CA ILE A 145 -11.43 11.97 -2.98
C ILE A 145 -11.30 12.09 -1.45
N MET A 146 -12.15 12.91 -0.84
CA MET A 146 -12.27 12.96 0.62
C MET A 146 -13.32 11.95 1.10
N LEU A 147 -12.87 10.96 1.89
CA LEU A 147 -13.75 9.94 2.47
C LEU A 147 -14.38 10.49 3.77
N ALA A 148 -15.71 10.67 3.77
CA ALA A 148 -16.45 11.16 4.94
C ALA A 148 -16.82 10.06 5.96
N ALA A 149 -16.39 8.82 5.73
CA ALA A 149 -16.84 7.67 6.53
C ALA A 149 -16.24 7.64 7.94
N ALA A 150 -17.07 7.24 8.91
CA ALA A 150 -16.74 7.11 10.32
C ALA A 150 -15.49 6.26 10.54
N TYR A 151 -14.45 6.88 11.09
CA TYR A 151 -13.22 6.23 11.51
C TYR A 151 -13.52 5.04 12.44
N ASN A 152 -13.48 3.82 11.90
CA ASN A 152 -13.64 2.60 12.68
C ASN A 152 -12.34 1.78 12.65
N PRO A 153 -11.41 2.05 13.59
CA PRO A 153 -10.08 1.45 13.60
C PRO A 153 -10.11 -0.08 13.77
N LEU A 154 -11.20 -0.64 14.31
CA LEU A 154 -11.37 -2.08 14.42
C LEU A 154 -11.54 -2.73 13.03
N SER A 155 -12.43 -2.16 12.20
CA SER A 155 -12.69 -2.69 10.86
C SER A 155 -11.49 -2.56 9.93
N SER A 156 -10.75 -1.44 10.00
CA SER A 156 -9.55 -1.23 9.20
C SER A 156 -8.43 -2.20 9.57
N TYR A 157 -8.27 -2.51 10.87
CA TYR A 157 -7.28 -3.48 11.33
C TYR A 157 -7.60 -4.90 10.83
N TYR A 158 -8.84 -5.36 10.97
CA TYR A 158 -9.23 -6.67 10.47
C TYR A 158 -9.14 -6.78 8.95
N ALA A 159 -9.54 -5.74 8.21
CA ALA A 159 -9.41 -5.72 6.76
C ALA A 159 -7.95 -5.85 6.30
N MET A 160 -7.01 -5.25 7.04
CA MET A 160 -5.57 -5.40 6.77
C MET A 160 -5.03 -6.79 7.11
N LEU A 161 -5.62 -7.49 8.08
CA LEU A 161 -5.17 -8.82 8.47
C LEU A 161 -5.61 -9.89 7.46
N THR A 162 -6.73 -9.63 6.76
CA THR A 162 -7.28 -10.53 5.73
C THR A 162 -6.61 -10.43 4.36
N VAL A 163 -5.77 -9.42 4.13
CA VAL A 163 -5.10 -9.12 2.85
C VAL A 163 -3.62 -9.43 2.95
#